data_AF-A0A928MLB1-F1
#
_entry.id   AF-A0A928MLB1-F1
#
_cell.length_a   1.000
_cell.length_b   1.000
_cell.length_c   1.000
_cell.angle_alpha   90.00
_cell.angle_beta   90.00
_cell.angle_gamma   90.00
#
_symmetry.space_group_name_H-M   'P 1'
#
loop_
_entity.id
_entity.type
_entity.pdbx_description
1 polymer ?
#
loop_
_entity_poly.entity_id
_entity_poly.type
_entity_poly.pdbx_seq_one_letter_code
_entity_poly.pdbx_strand_id
1 'polypeptide(L)'
;MFGLGTIINSVGILLGGIVGLLFGRFLKEKFQESLNMACGVSVLFIGFAGAMAGMLRLSDGALTSARALMVVLCLALGALIGEAIDIEKRFTQFGEWLKRKTGNAKDKSFVDGFVTASLTVSIGAMAIVGAIQDGISGDWSILATKAILDFVIVLVMTCSMGKGCMFSAIPVFVFEGLMTLLAALIKPLMTQAALDNLSLIGSILIFCVGLNLVWGKKIRVANLLPSILLAVAVAFLPFAI
;
A
#
# COMPACT_ATOMS: atom_id res chain seq x y z
N MET A 1 -21.33 12.21 -0.36
CA MET A 1 -21.37 12.22 -1.84
C MET A 1 -20.65 10.97 -2.28
N PHE A 2 -21.19 10.23 -3.24
CA PHE A 2 -20.61 8.98 -3.70
C PHE A 2 -19.19 9.19 -4.27
N GLY A 3 -18.19 8.46 -3.76
CA GLY A 3 -16.81 8.49 -4.25
C GLY A 3 -16.02 9.74 -3.88
N LEU A 4 -16.54 10.57 -2.96
CA LEU A 4 -15.84 11.78 -2.53
C LEU A 4 -14.56 11.43 -1.76
N GLY A 5 -14.56 10.34 -1.00
CA GLY A 5 -13.40 9.89 -0.24
C GLY A 5 -12.23 9.55 -1.15
N THR A 6 -12.46 8.83 -2.24
CA THR A 6 -11.41 8.48 -3.23
C THR A 6 -10.80 9.73 -3.86
N ILE A 7 -11.63 10.73 -4.18
CA ILE A 7 -11.17 12.01 -4.73
C ILE A 7 -10.31 12.73 -3.69
N ILE A 8 -10.78 12.82 -2.44
CA ILE A 8 -10.04 13.47 -1.34
C ILE A 8 -8.69 12.78 -1.15
N ASN A 9 -8.63 11.45 -1.12
CA ASN A 9 -7.37 10.74 -0.95
C ASN A 9 -6.41 10.98 -2.12
N SER A 10 -6.90 10.82 -3.34
CA SER A 10 -6.08 11.03 -4.55
C SER A 10 -5.55 12.46 -4.66
N VAL A 11 -6.37 13.46 -4.31
CA VAL A 11 -5.95 14.86 -4.23
C VAL A 11 -4.94 15.06 -3.10
N GLY A 12 -5.15 14.44 -1.94
CA GLY A 12 -4.21 14.44 -0.83
C GLY A 12 -2.83 13.94 -1.24
N ILE A 13 -2.75 12.82 -1.96
CA ILE A 13 -1.51 12.27 -2.50
C ILE A 13 -0.83 13.25 -3.46
N LEU A 14 -1.59 13.84 -4.38
CA LEU A 14 -1.06 14.83 -5.33
C LEU A 14 -0.52 16.07 -4.61
N LEU A 15 -1.26 16.61 -3.64
CA LEU A 15 -0.85 17.76 -2.85
C LEU A 15 0.39 17.43 -2.01
N GLY A 16 0.41 16.26 -1.35
CA GLY A 16 1.56 15.77 -0.59
C GLY A 16 2.79 15.68 -1.47
N GLY A 17 2.65 15.14 -2.68
CA GLY A 17 3.72 15.08 -3.67
C GLY A 17 4.19 16.46 -4.15
N ILE A 18 3.28 17.40 -4.43
CA ILE A 18 3.66 18.76 -4.83
C ILE A 18 4.43 19.45 -3.71
N VAL A 19 3.90 19.39 -2.48
CA VAL A 19 4.53 19.98 -1.29
C VAL A 19 5.89 19.35 -1.03
N GLY A 20 5.97 18.02 -1.08
CA GLY A 20 7.23 17.29 -0.91
C GLY A 20 8.26 17.61 -2.00
N LEU A 21 7.82 17.83 -3.25
CA LEU A 21 8.71 18.25 -4.33
C LEU A 21 9.24 19.68 -4.11
N LEU A 22 8.40 20.59 -3.63
CA LEU A 22 8.81 21.97 -3.33
C LEU A 22 9.83 21.99 -2.20
N PHE A 23 9.55 21.32 -1.08
CA PHE A 23 10.47 21.27 0.06
C PHE A 23 11.73 20.45 -0.23
N GLY A 24 11.60 19.32 -0.93
CA GLY A 24 12.71 18.44 -1.29
C GLY A 24 13.80 19.16 -2.09
N ARG A 25 13.45 20.12 -2.96
CA ARG A 25 14.41 20.93 -3.72
C ARG A 25 15.31 21.80 -2.86
N PHE A 26 14.91 22.14 -1.64
CA PHE A 26 15.72 22.94 -0.71
C PHE A 26 16.62 22.08 0.19
N LEU A 27 16.45 20.76 0.19
CA LEU A 27 17.24 19.85 1.00
C LEU A 27 18.52 19.41 0.26
N LYS A 28 19.64 19.38 0.98
CA LYS A 28 20.87 18.77 0.48
C LYS A 28 20.68 17.25 0.37
N GLU A 29 21.39 16.60 -0.54
CA GLU A 29 21.30 15.13 -0.77
C GLU A 29 21.45 14.32 0.53
N LYS A 30 22.40 14.68 1.40
CA LYS A 30 22.58 14.02 2.71
C LYS A 30 21.31 14.03 3.58
N PHE A 31 20.54 15.12 3.54
CA PHE A 31 19.27 15.20 4.29
C PHE A 31 18.18 14.36 3.62
N GLN A 32 18.13 14.34 2.28
CA GLN A 32 17.20 13.49 1.54
C GLN A 32 17.46 11.99 1.81
N GLU A 33 18.73 11.57 1.83
CA GLU A 33 19.12 10.20 2.22
C GLU A 33 18.72 9.87 3.66
N SER A 34 18.97 10.80 4.59
CA SER A 34 18.60 10.62 6.00
C SER A 34 17.08 10.51 6.19
N LEU A 35 16.31 11.33 5.46
CA LEU A 35 14.85 11.24 5.42
C LEU A 35 14.38 9.92 4.79
N ASN A 36 15.04 9.45 3.73
CA ASN A 36 14.70 8.18 3.10
C ASN A 36 14.87 7.01 4.09
N MET A 37 15.98 7.00 4.82
CA MET A 37 16.24 5.99 5.86
C MET A 37 15.22 6.09 6.99
N ALA A 38 14.90 7.29 7.47
CA ALA A 38 13.87 7.49 8.49
C ALA A 38 12.49 7.02 8.01
N CYS A 39 12.13 7.27 6.74
CA CYS A 39 10.89 6.76 6.14
C CYS A 39 10.89 5.24 6.09
N GLY A 40 11.96 4.63 5.56
CA GLY A 40 12.07 3.18 5.43
C GLY A 40 11.92 2.49 6.79
N VAL A 41 12.61 3.00 7.82
CA VAL A 41 12.49 2.50 9.19
C VAL A 41 11.06 2.70 9.73
N SER A 42 10.45 3.86 9.51
CA SER A 42 9.07 4.11 9.97
C SER A 42 8.07 3.15 9.32
N VAL A 43 8.18 2.94 8.00
CA VAL A 43 7.33 2.01 7.24
C VAL A 43 7.54 0.56 7.70
N LEU A 44 8.78 0.16 8.04
CA LEU A 44 9.07 -1.13 8.66
C LEU A 44 8.33 -1.29 9.98
N PHE A 45 8.42 -0.32 10.89
CA PHE A 45 7.75 -0.40 12.19
C PHE A 45 6.23 -0.42 12.06
N ILE A 46 5.65 0.35 11.13
CA ILE A 46 4.20 0.32 10.85
C ILE A 46 3.78 -1.07 10.36
N GLY A 47 4.49 -1.62 9.35
CA GLY A 47 4.19 -2.95 8.82
C GLY A 47 4.38 -4.06 9.86
N PHE A 48 5.44 -3.97 10.67
CA PHE A 48 5.69 -4.92 11.76
C PHE A 48 4.60 -4.84 12.83
N ALA A 49 4.25 -3.64 13.30
CA ALA A 49 3.20 -3.45 14.31
C ALA A 49 1.85 -3.99 13.82
N GLY A 50 1.48 -3.71 12.57
CA GLY A 50 0.25 -4.23 11.96
C GLY A 50 0.26 -5.76 11.81
N ALA A 51 1.39 -6.33 11.40
CA ALA A 51 1.53 -7.78 11.28
C ALA A 51 1.43 -8.48 12.64
N MET A 52 2.11 -7.95 13.66
CA MET A 52 2.04 -8.49 15.02
C MET A 52 0.64 -8.36 15.62
N ALA A 53 -0.06 -7.26 15.38
CA ALA A 53 -1.45 -7.09 15.81
C ALA A 53 -2.40 -8.13 15.18
N GLY A 54 -2.13 -8.57 13.95
CA GLY A 54 -2.91 -9.59 13.26
C GLY A 54 -2.57 -11.03 13.63
N MET A 55 -1.34 -11.29 14.08
CA MET A 55 -0.84 -12.62 14.44
C MET A 55 -0.96 -12.94 15.93
N LEU A 56 -0.71 -11.97 16.81
CA LEU A 56 -0.74 -12.21 18.25
C LEU A 56 -2.17 -12.21 18.78
N ARG A 57 -2.53 -13.27 19.51
CA ARG A 57 -3.76 -13.36 20.27
C ARG A 57 -3.46 -13.72 21.71
N LEU A 58 -4.20 -13.12 22.63
CA LEU A 58 -4.22 -13.54 24.02
C LEU A 58 -5.22 -14.70 24.15
N SER A 59 -4.71 -15.89 24.46
CA SER A 59 -5.52 -17.04 24.86
C SER A 59 -5.05 -17.49 26.23
N ASP A 60 -5.95 -17.55 27.20
CA ASP A 60 -5.70 -18.12 28.54
C ASP A 60 -4.50 -17.50 29.27
N GLY A 61 -4.32 -16.18 29.15
CA GLY A 61 -3.21 -15.45 29.78
C GLY A 61 -1.86 -15.61 29.09
N ALA A 62 -1.78 -16.35 27.98
CA ALA A 62 -0.59 -16.50 27.15
C ALA A 62 -0.78 -15.81 25.79
N LEU A 63 0.32 -15.23 25.28
CA LEU A 63 0.38 -14.75 23.90
C LEU A 63 0.63 -15.95 22.98
N THR A 64 -0.37 -16.28 22.17
CA THR A 64 -0.27 -17.31 21.13
C THR A 64 -0.21 -16.64 19.75
N SER A 65 0.52 -17.28 18.83
CA SER A 65 0.58 -16.85 17.43
C SER A 65 -0.49 -17.60 16.65
N ALA A 66 -1.50 -16.87 16.18
CA ALA A 66 -2.53 -17.36 15.28
C ALA A 66 -2.15 -17.05 13.83
N ARG A 67 -2.62 -17.86 12.88
CA ARG A 67 -2.56 -17.60 11.43
C ARG A 67 -1.15 -17.60 10.82
N ALA A 68 -0.12 -18.04 11.55
CA ALA A 68 1.25 -18.10 11.03
C ALA A 68 1.37 -19.01 9.79
N LEU A 69 0.67 -20.16 9.79
CA LEU A 69 0.64 -21.06 8.64
C LEU A 69 -0.07 -20.41 7.44
N MET A 70 -1.18 -19.72 7.67
CA MET A 70 -1.88 -18.95 6.63
C MET A 70 -0.94 -17.93 5.99
N VAL A 71 -0.18 -17.19 6.79
CA VAL A 71 0.78 -16.18 6.29
C VAL A 71 1.81 -16.83 5.37
N VAL A 72 2.44 -17.92 5.81
CA VAL A 72 3.45 -18.64 5.02
C VAL A 72 2.86 -19.12 3.68
N LEU A 73 1.68 -19.75 3.72
CA LEU A 73 1.03 -20.26 2.52
C LEU A 73 0.60 -19.16 1.56
N CYS A 74 -0.04 -18.10 2.06
CA CYS A 74 -0.50 -16.98 1.22
C CYS A 74 0.69 -16.24 0.58
N LEU A 75 1.78 -16.01 1.31
CA LEU A 75 2.97 -15.37 0.76
C LEU A 75 3.69 -16.27 -0.24
N ALA A 76 3.87 -17.56 0.05
CA ALA A 76 4.54 -18.49 -0.86
C ALA A 76 3.77 -18.69 -2.16
N LEU A 77 2.47 -19.02 -2.07
CA LEU A 77 1.62 -19.19 -3.25
C LEU A 77 1.40 -17.86 -3.98
N GLY A 78 1.22 -16.78 -3.24
CA GLY A 78 1.08 -15.44 -3.80
C GLY A 78 2.31 -15.02 -4.59
N ALA A 79 3.51 -15.30 -4.07
CA ALA A 79 4.77 -15.05 -4.76
C ALA A 79 4.90 -15.89 -6.04
N LEU A 80 4.56 -17.19 -6.00
CA LEU A 80 4.59 -18.04 -7.19
C LEU A 80 3.65 -17.53 -8.28
N ILE A 81 2.41 -17.19 -7.91
CA ILE A 81 1.42 -16.63 -8.84
C ILE A 81 1.89 -15.28 -9.38
N GLY A 82 2.38 -14.39 -8.51
CA GLY A 82 2.80 -13.05 -8.92
C GLY A 82 4.08 -13.05 -9.75
N GLU A 83 5.01 -13.98 -9.51
CA GLU A 83 6.19 -14.17 -10.36
C GLU A 83 5.81 -14.74 -11.73
N ALA A 84 4.83 -15.66 -11.80
CA ALA A 84 4.32 -16.17 -13.07
C ALA A 84 3.63 -15.08 -13.91
N ILE A 85 2.95 -14.12 -13.27
CA ILE A 85 2.28 -12.99 -13.93
C ILE A 85 3.25 -11.82 -14.21
N ASP A 86 4.32 -11.72 -13.42
CA ASP A 86 5.31 -10.64 -13.37
C ASP A 86 4.68 -9.25 -13.17
N ILE A 87 3.96 -9.11 -12.06
CA ILE A 87 3.23 -7.88 -11.71
C ILE A 87 4.20 -6.70 -11.53
N GLU A 88 5.36 -6.93 -10.93
CA GLU A 88 6.44 -5.97 -10.74
C GLU A 88 6.90 -5.37 -12.07
N LYS A 89 7.06 -6.19 -13.11
CA LYS A 89 7.38 -5.70 -14.45
C LYS A 89 6.28 -4.83 -15.02
N ARG A 90 5.01 -5.15 -14.80
CA ARG A 90 3.88 -4.31 -15.26
C ARG A 90 3.86 -2.95 -14.55
N PHE A 91 4.08 -2.93 -13.23
CA PHE A 91 4.24 -1.69 -12.47
C PHE A 91 5.42 -0.86 -12.97
N THR A 92 6.56 -1.51 -13.24
CA THR A 92 7.77 -0.86 -13.77
C THR A 92 7.52 -0.28 -15.17
N GLN A 93 6.90 -1.04 -16.07
CA GLN A 93 6.54 -0.59 -17.42
C GLN A 93 5.56 0.58 -17.40
N PHE A 94 4.56 0.53 -16.52
CA PHE A 94 3.62 1.63 -16.35
C PHE A 94 4.31 2.89 -15.79
N GLY A 95 5.20 2.72 -14.81
CA GLY A 95 6.04 3.80 -14.29
C GLY A 95 6.97 4.39 -15.35
N GLU A 96 7.58 3.58 -16.20
CA GLU A 96 8.40 4.04 -17.34
C GLU A 96 7.57 4.80 -18.37
N TRP A 97 6.37 4.32 -18.68
CA TRP A 97 5.44 5.01 -19.57
C TRP A 97 5.05 6.37 -19.00
N LEU A 98 4.70 6.46 -17.71
CA LEU A 98 4.41 7.71 -17.02
C LEU A 98 5.62 8.65 -17.04
N LYS A 99 6.82 8.13 -16.75
CA LYS A 99 8.09 8.86 -16.78
C LYS A 99 8.33 9.51 -18.15
N ARG A 100 8.09 8.77 -19.24
CA ARG A 100 8.24 9.31 -20.60
C ARG A 100 7.16 10.34 -20.92
N LYS A 101 5.89 10.02 -20.64
CA LYS A 101 4.73 10.86 -20.98
C LYS A 101 4.77 12.21 -20.29
N THR A 102 5.30 12.26 -19.06
CA THR A 102 5.40 13.46 -18.24
C THR A 102 6.69 14.26 -18.49
N GLY A 103 7.54 13.84 -19.43
CA GLY A 103 8.81 14.54 -19.73
C GLY A 103 9.91 14.33 -18.69
N ASN A 104 9.86 13.22 -17.96
CA ASN A 104 10.74 12.89 -16.83
C ASN A 104 11.84 11.88 -17.20
N ALA A 105 12.14 11.69 -18.50
CA ALA A 105 13.01 10.62 -18.98
C ALA A 105 14.42 10.59 -18.32
N LYS A 106 14.94 11.74 -17.89
CA LYS A 106 16.25 11.87 -17.23
C LYS A 106 16.25 11.51 -15.73
N ASP A 107 15.07 11.38 -15.12
CA ASP A 107 14.92 11.14 -13.67
C ASP A 107 15.06 9.64 -13.35
N LYS A 108 16.22 9.22 -12.84
CA LYS A 108 16.51 7.81 -12.57
C LYS A 108 15.63 7.23 -11.46
N SER A 109 15.26 8.03 -10.46
CA SER A 109 14.51 7.59 -9.27
C SER A 109 13.00 7.58 -9.48
N PHE A 110 12.50 8.17 -10.58
CA PHE A 110 11.06 8.31 -10.85
C PHE A 110 10.29 6.98 -10.74
N VAL A 111 10.78 5.91 -11.38
CA VAL A 111 10.04 4.64 -11.43
C VAL A 111 10.03 3.97 -10.06
N ASP A 112 11.16 3.96 -9.36
CA ASP A 112 11.25 3.40 -8.01
C ASP A 112 10.39 4.20 -7.01
N GLY A 113 10.42 5.54 -7.09
CA GLY A 113 9.55 6.40 -6.29
C GLY A 113 8.06 6.13 -6.56
N PHE A 114 7.68 5.98 -7.82
CA PHE A 114 6.31 5.62 -8.21
C PHE A 114 5.89 4.25 -7.66
N VAL A 115 6.68 3.20 -7.90
CA VAL A 115 6.33 1.83 -7.51
C VAL A 115 6.28 1.71 -5.99
N THR A 116 7.31 2.20 -5.28
CA THR A 116 7.36 2.14 -3.82
C THR A 116 6.19 2.91 -3.21
N ALA A 117 5.94 4.16 -3.64
CA ALA A 117 4.82 4.94 -3.10
C ALA A 117 3.48 4.25 -3.38
N SER A 118 3.26 3.77 -4.61
CA SER A 118 2.02 3.08 -5.00
C SER A 118 1.74 1.87 -4.11
N LEU A 119 2.75 1.04 -3.83
CA LEU A 119 2.61 -0.11 -2.95
C LEU A 119 2.39 0.32 -1.49
N THR A 120 3.10 1.34 -1.01
CA THR A 120 2.92 1.83 0.37
C THR A 120 1.53 2.37 0.62
N VAL A 121 1.00 3.23 -0.27
CA VAL A 121 -0.29 3.91 -0.03
C VAL A 121 -1.50 3.09 -0.50
N SER A 122 -1.36 2.20 -1.49
CA SER A 122 -2.51 1.41 -1.97
C SER A 122 -2.79 0.17 -1.12
N ILE A 123 -1.78 -0.34 -0.40
CA ILE A 123 -1.94 -1.54 0.42
C ILE A 123 -2.51 -1.13 1.78
N GLY A 124 -3.69 -1.63 2.12
CA GLY A 124 -4.28 -1.49 3.44
C GLY A 124 -5.79 -1.74 3.47
N ALA A 125 -6.30 -2.30 4.56
CA ALA A 125 -7.74 -2.54 4.69
C ALA A 125 -8.56 -1.25 4.73
N MET A 126 -7.99 -0.12 5.21
CA MET A 126 -8.67 1.17 5.20
C MET A 126 -9.02 1.65 3.79
N ALA A 127 -8.21 1.31 2.78
CA ALA A 127 -8.51 1.64 1.38
C ALA A 127 -9.79 0.93 0.93
N ILE A 128 -9.93 -0.36 1.26
CA ILE A 128 -11.07 -1.19 0.86
C ILE A 128 -12.31 -0.89 1.70
N VAL A 129 -12.19 -0.88 3.03
CA VAL A 129 -13.31 -0.60 3.94
C VAL A 129 -13.82 0.81 3.72
N GLY A 130 -12.92 1.78 3.58
CA GLY A 130 -13.27 3.16 3.28
C GLY A 130 -13.95 3.30 1.92
N ALA A 131 -13.43 2.67 0.87
CA ALA A 131 -14.05 2.69 -0.45
C ALA A 131 -15.45 2.06 -0.47
N ILE A 132 -15.66 0.96 0.28
CA ILE A 132 -16.96 0.31 0.40
C ILE A 132 -17.95 1.18 1.17
N GLN A 133 -17.54 1.80 2.28
CA GLN A 133 -18.41 2.70 3.05
C GLN A 133 -18.79 3.96 2.28
N ASP A 134 -17.84 4.54 1.55
CA ASP A 134 -18.09 5.68 0.67
C ASP A 134 -19.03 5.31 -0.48
N GLY A 135 -18.91 4.08 -1.02
CA GLY A 135 -19.76 3.60 -2.11
C GLY A 135 -21.19 3.24 -1.69
N ILE A 136 -21.39 2.78 -0.44
CA ILE A 136 -22.70 2.29 0.01
C ILE A 136 -23.45 3.32 0.86
N SER A 137 -22.77 3.90 1.82
CA SER A 137 -23.35 4.83 2.79
C SER A 137 -23.05 6.29 2.45
N GLY A 138 -22.14 6.55 1.50
CA GLY A 138 -21.63 7.89 1.22
C GLY A 138 -20.79 8.47 2.36
N ASP A 139 -20.34 7.61 3.28
CA ASP A 139 -19.47 7.98 4.40
C ASP A 139 -18.00 7.88 3.96
N TRP A 140 -17.40 9.04 3.80
CA TRP A 140 -16.04 9.22 3.32
C TRP A 140 -15.04 9.46 4.47
N SER A 141 -15.46 9.40 5.74
CA SER A 141 -14.63 9.73 6.91
C SER A 141 -13.35 8.87 6.99
N ILE A 142 -13.47 7.57 6.69
CA ILE A 142 -12.31 6.66 6.67
C ILE A 142 -11.32 7.06 5.57
N LEU A 143 -11.80 7.34 4.36
CA LEU A 143 -10.95 7.74 3.24
C LEU A 143 -10.33 9.14 3.44
N ALA A 144 -11.03 10.07 4.09
CA ALA A 144 -10.45 11.37 4.47
C ALA A 144 -9.38 11.23 5.53
N THR A 145 -9.57 10.35 6.52
CA THR A 145 -8.53 10.03 7.50
C THR A 145 -7.30 9.43 6.81
N LYS A 146 -7.53 8.50 5.87
CA LYS A 146 -6.47 7.92 5.03
C LYS A 146 -5.76 8.98 4.18
N ALA A 147 -6.49 9.95 3.62
CA ALA A 147 -5.93 11.04 2.83
C ALA A 147 -4.87 11.83 3.59
N ILE A 148 -5.06 12.06 4.89
CA ILE A 148 -4.07 12.74 5.73
C ILE A 148 -2.81 11.88 5.88
N LEU A 149 -2.98 10.57 6.12
CA LEU A 149 -1.85 9.65 6.24
C LEU A 149 -1.07 9.54 4.93
N ASP A 150 -1.77 9.32 3.82
CA ASP A 150 -1.15 9.20 2.49
C ASP A 150 -0.52 10.52 2.04
N PHE A 151 -1.12 11.68 2.37
CA PHE A 151 -0.50 13.00 2.18
C PHE A 151 0.86 13.09 2.86
N VAL A 152 0.95 12.73 4.15
CA VAL A 152 2.21 12.79 4.89
C VAL A 152 3.22 11.80 4.33
N ILE A 153 2.81 10.55 4.10
CA ILE A 153 3.69 9.50 3.56
C ILE A 153 4.28 9.95 2.21
N VAL A 154 3.42 10.38 1.28
CA VAL A 154 3.84 10.78 -0.06
C VAL A 154 4.65 12.07 -0.03
N LEU A 155 4.36 13.01 0.87
CA LEU A 155 5.18 14.20 1.07
C LEU A 155 6.61 13.81 1.43
N VAL A 156 6.80 12.98 2.46
CA VAL A 156 8.15 12.64 2.91
C VAL A 156 8.86 11.75 1.88
N MET A 157 8.16 10.79 1.26
CA MET A 157 8.73 10.00 0.16
C MET A 157 9.09 10.84 -1.06
N THR A 158 8.31 11.88 -1.39
CA THR A 158 8.63 12.78 -2.51
C THR A 158 9.82 13.66 -2.19
N CYS A 159 9.99 14.09 -0.93
CA CYS A 159 11.19 14.81 -0.49
C CYS A 159 12.47 13.99 -0.70
N SER A 160 12.42 12.65 -0.55
CA SER A 160 13.59 11.78 -0.63
C SER A 160 13.78 11.10 -2.00
N MET A 161 12.71 10.56 -2.58
CA MET A 161 12.73 9.74 -3.81
C MET A 161 12.34 10.55 -5.05
N GLY A 162 11.87 11.79 -4.87
CA GLY A 162 11.48 12.68 -5.94
C GLY A 162 10.06 12.49 -6.44
N LYS A 163 9.74 13.21 -7.51
CA LYS A 163 8.38 13.40 -8.03
C LYS A 163 7.67 12.14 -8.52
N GLY A 164 8.36 11.02 -8.71
CA GLY A 164 7.72 9.75 -9.07
C GLY A 164 6.63 9.34 -8.08
N CYS A 165 6.81 9.63 -6.79
CA CYS A 165 5.88 9.27 -5.73
C CYS A 165 4.49 9.87 -5.89
N MET A 166 4.34 11.09 -6.43
CA MET A 166 3.03 11.74 -6.58
C MET A 166 2.11 11.00 -7.57
N PHE A 167 2.70 10.23 -8.50
CA PHE A 167 1.94 9.45 -9.48
C PHE A 167 1.30 8.19 -8.86
N SER A 168 1.61 7.85 -7.61
CA SER A 168 0.88 6.84 -6.84
C SER A 168 -0.60 7.18 -6.66
N ALA A 169 -0.99 8.46 -6.84
CA ALA A 169 -2.38 8.88 -6.91
C ALA A 169 -3.17 8.12 -8.00
N ILE A 170 -2.51 7.69 -9.10
CA ILE A 170 -3.19 6.99 -10.19
C ILE A 170 -3.60 5.57 -9.74
N PRO A 171 -2.69 4.69 -9.26
CA PRO A 171 -3.08 3.41 -8.69
C PRO A 171 -4.11 3.51 -7.56
N VAL A 172 -3.96 4.48 -6.65
CA VAL A 172 -4.91 4.68 -5.54
C VAL A 172 -6.29 5.07 -6.06
N PHE A 173 -6.38 6.06 -6.95
CA PHE A 173 -7.63 6.49 -7.54
C PHE A 173 -8.35 5.35 -8.28
N VAL A 174 -7.59 4.57 -9.06
CA VAL A 174 -8.15 3.42 -9.80
C VAL A 174 -8.61 2.33 -8.83
N PHE A 175 -7.80 1.99 -7.83
CA PHE A 175 -8.11 0.92 -6.89
C PHE A 175 -9.29 1.27 -5.97
N GLU A 176 -9.23 2.41 -5.28
CA GLU A 176 -10.30 2.87 -4.41
C GLU A 176 -11.57 3.18 -5.21
N GLY A 177 -11.43 3.83 -6.37
CA GLY A 177 -12.58 4.15 -7.22
C GLY A 177 -13.29 2.90 -7.73
N LEU A 178 -12.54 1.86 -8.13
CA LEU A 178 -13.12 0.58 -8.53
C LEU A 178 -13.84 -0.09 -7.35
N MET A 179 -13.24 -0.06 -6.15
CA MET A 179 -13.84 -0.62 -4.94
C MET A 179 -15.12 0.13 -4.54
N THR A 180 -15.15 1.45 -4.66
CA THR A 180 -16.34 2.28 -4.41
C THR A 180 -17.44 1.99 -5.43
N LEU A 181 -17.10 1.90 -6.72
CA LEU A 181 -18.06 1.57 -7.80
C LEU A 181 -18.66 0.17 -7.64
N LEU A 182 -17.85 -0.80 -7.21
CA LEU A 182 -18.27 -2.19 -7.02
C LEU A 182 -18.66 -2.49 -5.57
N ALA A 183 -18.84 -1.49 -4.71
CA ALA A 183 -18.97 -1.68 -3.28
C ALA A 183 -20.12 -2.62 -2.90
N ALA A 184 -21.27 -2.51 -3.56
CA ALA A 184 -22.42 -3.39 -3.33
C ALA A 184 -22.14 -4.86 -3.65
N LEU A 185 -21.30 -5.14 -4.65
CA LEU A 185 -20.90 -6.50 -5.04
C LEU A 185 -19.79 -7.05 -4.13
N ILE A 186 -18.91 -6.19 -3.64
CA ILE A 186 -17.73 -6.57 -2.86
C ILE A 186 -18.06 -6.71 -1.37
N LYS A 187 -19.02 -5.93 -0.84
CA LYS A 187 -19.39 -5.95 0.59
C LYS A 187 -19.61 -7.36 1.17
N PRO A 188 -20.33 -8.29 0.51
CA PRO A 188 -20.54 -9.64 1.05
C PRO A 188 -19.24 -10.45 1.19
N LEU A 189 -18.22 -10.15 0.36
CA LEU A 189 -16.92 -10.80 0.38
C LEU A 189 -15.97 -10.21 1.43
N MET A 190 -16.26 -9.04 1.98
CA MET A 190 -15.41 -8.36 2.96
C MET A 190 -15.93 -8.57 4.38
N THR A 191 -15.93 -9.83 4.82
CA THR A 191 -16.22 -10.19 6.22
C THR A 191 -15.11 -9.68 7.15
N GLN A 192 -15.37 -9.60 8.45
CA GLN A 192 -14.33 -9.18 9.41
C GLN A 192 -13.08 -10.07 9.33
N ALA A 193 -13.26 -11.39 9.16
CA ALA A 193 -12.14 -12.32 8.99
C ALA A 193 -11.33 -12.05 7.70
N ALA A 194 -12.00 -11.73 6.59
CA ALA A 194 -11.33 -11.37 5.35
C ALA A 194 -10.53 -10.06 5.48
N LEU A 195 -11.12 -9.05 6.15
CA LEU A 195 -10.46 -7.78 6.42
C LEU A 195 -9.27 -7.92 7.37
N ASP A 196 -9.38 -8.76 8.40
CA ASP A 196 -8.28 -9.08 9.31
C ASP A 196 -7.11 -9.73 8.55
N ASN A 197 -7.40 -10.76 7.74
CA ASN A 197 -6.39 -11.49 6.97
C ASN A 197 -5.72 -10.59 5.92
N LEU A 198 -6.52 -9.75 5.24
CA LEU A 198 -6.03 -8.75 4.31
C LEU A 198 -5.14 -7.72 4.99
N SER A 199 -5.54 -7.21 6.16
CA SER A 199 -4.74 -6.26 6.94
C SER A 199 -3.42 -6.86 7.37
N LEU A 200 -3.44 -8.12 7.81
CA LEU A 200 -2.25 -8.85 8.22
C LEU A 200 -1.25 -9.00 7.06
N ILE A 201 -1.69 -9.58 5.94
CA ILE A 201 -0.81 -9.75 4.76
C ILE A 201 -0.38 -8.39 4.20
N GLY A 202 -1.28 -7.42 4.14
CA GLY A 202 -0.97 -6.06 3.71
C GLY A 202 0.12 -5.41 4.57
N SER A 203 0.06 -5.57 5.89
CA SER A 203 1.09 -5.05 6.81
C SER A 203 2.44 -5.71 6.58
N ILE A 204 2.48 -7.00 6.23
CA ILE A 204 3.71 -7.71 5.85
C ILE A 204 4.26 -7.16 4.52
N LEU A 205 3.40 -6.88 3.54
CA LEU A 205 3.85 -6.28 2.28
C LEU A 205 4.42 -4.87 2.51
N ILE A 206 3.78 -4.06 3.36
CA ILE A 206 4.28 -2.74 3.78
C ILE A 206 5.65 -2.90 4.46
N PHE A 207 5.82 -3.89 5.32
CA PHE A 207 7.13 -4.22 5.90
C PHE A 207 8.16 -4.52 4.81
N CYS A 208 7.83 -5.31 3.78
CA CYS A 208 8.73 -5.53 2.65
C CYS A 208 9.05 -4.24 1.87
N VAL A 209 8.11 -3.29 1.74
CA VAL A 209 8.40 -1.98 1.14
C VAL A 209 9.40 -1.21 2.00
N GLY A 210 9.23 -1.21 3.32
CA GLY A 210 10.18 -0.60 4.25
C GLY A 210 11.58 -1.22 4.15
N LEU A 211 11.69 -2.55 3.97
CA LEU A 211 12.96 -3.22 3.73
C LEU A 211 13.63 -2.70 2.46
N ASN A 212 12.86 -2.54 1.39
CA ASN A 212 13.37 -2.02 0.12
C ASN A 212 13.83 -0.56 0.21
N LEU A 213 13.20 0.25 1.06
CA LEU A 213 13.61 1.63 1.30
C LEU A 213 14.96 1.73 2.05
N VAL A 214 15.19 0.83 3.01
CA VAL A 214 16.41 0.82 3.84
C VAL A 214 17.59 0.15 3.14
N TRP A 215 17.37 -1.00 2.49
CA TRP A 215 18.43 -1.83 1.90
C TRP A 215 18.49 -1.80 0.38
N GLY A 216 17.72 -0.91 -0.26
CA GLY A 216 17.49 -0.91 -1.70
C GLY A 216 16.57 -2.04 -2.13
N LYS A 217 16.16 -2.04 -3.41
CA LYS A 217 15.20 -3.02 -3.95
C LYS A 217 15.75 -4.45 -3.85
N LYS A 218 15.30 -5.21 -2.84
CA LYS A 218 15.63 -6.62 -2.61
C LYS A 218 14.44 -7.54 -2.90
N ILE A 219 13.24 -7.05 -2.62
CA ILE A 219 11.99 -7.81 -2.72
C ILE A 219 11.14 -7.22 -3.84
N ARG A 220 10.63 -8.06 -4.75
CA ARG A 220 9.63 -7.64 -5.75
C ARG A 220 8.26 -7.62 -5.10
N VAL A 221 8.00 -6.59 -4.31
CA VAL A 221 6.79 -6.51 -3.47
C VAL A 221 5.51 -6.54 -4.30
N ALA A 222 5.51 -6.01 -5.53
CA ALA A 222 4.34 -6.09 -6.40
C ALA A 222 4.01 -7.54 -6.80
N ASN A 223 5.02 -8.42 -6.92
CA ASN A 223 4.80 -9.86 -7.16
C ASN A 223 4.23 -10.58 -5.92
N LEU A 224 4.24 -9.96 -4.75
CA LEU A 224 3.59 -10.52 -3.56
C LEU A 224 2.12 -10.11 -3.45
N LEU A 225 1.63 -9.14 -4.24
CA LEU A 225 0.23 -8.68 -4.17
C LEU A 225 -0.84 -9.79 -4.25
N PRO A 226 -0.68 -10.88 -5.04
CA PRO A 226 -1.66 -11.95 -5.07
C PRO A 226 -1.89 -12.63 -3.72
N SER A 227 -0.92 -12.54 -2.79
CA SER A 227 -1.09 -13.03 -1.41
C SER A 227 -2.26 -12.38 -0.69
N ILE A 228 -2.57 -11.11 -0.99
CA ILE A 228 -3.72 -10.39 -0.41
C ILE A 228 -5.04 -11.05 -0.86
N LEU A 229 -5.15 -11.41 -2.14
CA LEU A 229 -6.34 -12.06 -2.68
C LEU A 229 -6.53 -13.46 -2.07
N LEU A 230 -5.43 -14.19 -1.90
CA LEU A 230 -5.44 -15.49 -1.22
C LEU A 230 -5.87 -15.35 0.24
N ALA A 231 -5.39 -14.32 0.95
CA ALA A 231 -5.74 -14.06 2.35
C ALA A 231 -7.25 -13.85 2.55
N VAL A 232 -7.88 -13.11 1.63
CA VAL A 232 -9.34 -12.92 1.58
C VAL A 232 -10.03 -14.25 1.28
N ALA A 233 -9.55 -15.02 0.30
CA ALA A 233 -10.16 -16.30 -0.07
C ALA A 233 -10.12 -17.32 1.07
N VAL A 234 -9.02 -17.38 1.83
CA VAL A 234 -8.87 -18.28 2.98
C VAL A 234 -9.91 -17.99 4.07
N ALA A 235 -10.37 -16.75 4.22
CA ALA A 235 -11.41 -16.40 5.20
C ALA A 235 -12.76 -17.09 4.93
N PHE A 236 -12.97 -17.64 3.73
CA PHE A 236 -14.17 -18.39 3.35
C PHE A 236 -13.98 -19.91 3.39
N LEU A 237 -12.76 -20.40 3.65
CA LEU A 237 -12.52 -21.82 3.80
C LEU A 237 -12.94 -22.30 5.18
N PRO A 238 -13.56 -23.49 5.30
CA PRO A 238 -14.03 -24.03 6.58
C PRO A 238 -12.89 -24.45 7.52
N PHE A 239 -11.64 -24.46 7.06
CA PHE A 239 -10.48 -24.82 7.85
C PHE A 239 -9.91 -23.56 8.53
N ALA A 240 -9.89 -23.55 9.86
CA ALA A 240 -9.17 -22.55 10.63
C ALA A 240 -7.66 -22.78 10.46
N ILE A 241 -7.02 -22.00 9.58
CA ILE A 241 -5.55 -21.96 9.37
C ILE A 241 -4.98 -20.69 10.00
#